data_AF-A0A9C9GBJ9-F1
#
_entry.id   AF-A0A9C9GBJ9-F1
#
_cell.length_a   1.000
_cell.length_b   1.000
_cell.length_c   1.000
_cell.angle_alpha   90.00
_cell.angle_beta   90.00
_cell.angle_gamma   90.00
#
_symmetry.space_group_name_H-M   'P 1'
#
loop_
_entity.id
_entity.type
_entity.pdbx_description
1 polymer ?
#
loop_
_entity_poly.entity_id
_entity_poly.type
_entity_poly.pdbx_seq_one_letter_code
_entity_poly.pdbx_strand_id
1 'polypeptide(L)'
;MLRKAPAMTVRQNLGELLNEVQYRHDSILITKADKPVAALVDIDLFNRIRLLQKEFDHLTDELATTYANVDADKAQAEIDEAIDVARHS
;
A
#
# COMPACT_ATOMS: atom_id res chain seq x y z
N MET A 1 -2.01 12.64 -8.94
CA MET A 1 -2.32 12.01 -10.25
C MET A 1 -1.30 10.90 -10.54
N LEU A 2 -1.68 9.81 -11.22
CA LEU A 2 -0.75 8.71 -11.55
C LEU A 2 -0.27 8.83 -13.00
N ARG A 3 1.04 9.02 -13.18
CA ARG A 3 1.70 9.11 -14.49
C ARG A 3 2.55 7.87 -14.76
N LYS A 4 2.76 7.51 -16.02
CA LYS A 4 3.73 6.46 -16.41
C LYS A 4 4.98 7.09 -17.00
N ALA A 5 6.15 6.59 -16.63
CA ALA A 5 7.43 7.02 -17.19
C ALA A 5 8.36 5.82 -17.42
N PRO A 6 9.01 5.67 -18.59
CA PRO A 6 10.05 4.67 -18.79
C PRO A 6 11.24 4.90 -17.85
N ALA A 7 11.88 3.81 -17.40
CA ALA A 7 13.05 3.88 -16.52
C ALA A 7 14.19 4.76 -17.07
N MET A 8 14.36 4.81 -18.40
CA MET A 8 15.33 5.70 -19.04
C MET A 8 14.97 7.19 -18.86
N THR A 9 13.70 7.55 -19.02
CA THR A 9 13.21 8.91 -18.82
C THR A 9 13.41 9.36 -17.37
N VAL A 10 13.13 8.46 -16.41
CA VAL A 10 13.34 8.75 -14.99
C VAL A 10 14.82 9.00 -14.69
N ARG A 11 15.71 8.15 -15.23
CA ARG A 11 17.17 8.33 -15.06
C ARG A 11 17.66 9.67 -15.60
N GLN A 12 17.13 10.11 -16.74
CA GLN A 12 17.56 11.35 -17.39
C GLN A 12 17.02 12.61 -16.69
N ASN A 13 15.86 12.52 -16.03
CA ASN A 13 15.14 13.68 -15.49
C ASN A 13 14.83 13.56 -13.99
N LEU A 14 15.63 12.81 -13.23
CA LEU A 14 15.30 12.46 -11.84
C LEU A 14 15.05 13.68 -10.96
N GLY A 15 15.87 14.73 -11.06
CA GLY A 15 15.72 15.95 -10.25
C GLY A 15 14.41 16.69 -10.49
N GLU A 16 13.96 16.79 -11.74
CA GLU A 16 12.68 17.40 -12.08
C GLU A 16 11.50 16.58 -11.55
N LEU A 17 11.57 15.25 -11.70
CA LEU A 17 10.52 14.34 -11.22
C LEU A 17 10.44 14.33 -9.68
N LEU A 18 11.56 14.46 -8.98
CA LEU A 18 11.56 14.62 -7.52
C LEU A 18 10.81 15.90 -7.09
N ASN A 19 11.06 17.03 -7.78
CA ASN A 19 10.32 18.26 -7.52
C ASN A 19 8.82 18.09 -7.84
N GLU A 20 8.48 17.50 -8.98
CA GLU A 20 7.08 17.25 -9.37
C GLU A 20 6.34 16.45 -8.28
N VAL A 21 6.91 15.32 -7.86
CA VAL A 21 6.33 14.43 -6.85
C VAL A 21 6.22 15.12 -5.50
N GLN A 22 7.25 15.84 -5.06
CA GLN A 22 7.26 16.54 -3.77
C GLN A 22 6.19 17.63 -3.69
N TYR A 23 6.03 18.45 -4.73
CA TYR A 23 5.16 19.63 -4.65
C TYR A 23 3.72 19.36 -5.11
N ARG A 24 3.50 18.35 -5.96
CA ARG A 24 2.17 18.07 -6.52
C ARG A 24 1.50 16.85 -5.90
N HIS A 25 2.19 16.12 -5.03
CA HIS A 25 1.76 14.81 -4.51
C HIS A 25 1.35 13.86 -5.65
N ASP A 26 2.04 13.99 -6.79
CA ASP A 26 1.85 13.14 -7.95
C ASP A 26 2.65 11.85 -7.76
N SER A 27 2.18 10.76 -8.37
CA SER A 27 2.85 9.46 -8.33
C SER A 27 3.27 9.06 -9.73
N ILE A 28 4.47 8.49 -9.85
CA ILE A 28 5.02 8.08 -11.14
C ILE A 28 5.24 6.57 -11.12
N LEU A 29 4.52 5.86 -11.99
CA LEU A 29 4.73 4.46 -12.28
C LEU A 29 5.89 4.31 -13.28
N ILE A 30 6.99 3.72 -12.81
CA ILE A 30 8.19 3.50 -13.61
C ILE A 30 8.03 2.19 -14.37
N THR A 31 8.23 2.24 -15.69
CA THR A 31 8.10 1.06 -16.57
C THR A 31 9.41 0.66 -17.23
N LYS A 32 9.54 -0.63 -17.55
CA LYS A 32 10.59 -1.18 -18.42
C LYS A 32 9.91 -2.06 -19.48
N ALA A 33 10.01 -1.67 -20.75
CA ALA A 33 9.28 -2.34 -21.85
C ALA A 33 7.79 -2.50 -21.50
N ASP A 34 7.14 -1.39 -21.13
CA ASP A 34 5.73 -1.27 -20.69
C ASP A 34 5.31 -2.05 -19.43
N LYS A 35 6.21 -2.85 -18.85
CA LYS A 35 5.96 -3.52 -17.57
C LYS A 35 6.27 -2.58 -16.40
N PRO A 36 5.36 -2.41 -15.42
CA PRO A 36 5.66 -1.68 -14.20
C PRO A 36 6.78 -2.37 -13.42
N VAL A 37 7.76 -1.59 -12.94
CA VAL A 37 8.92 -2.11 -12.20
C VAL A 37 9.17 -1.38 -10.88
N ALA A 38 8.73 -0.13 -10.76
CA ALA A 38 8.86 0.67 -9.53
C ALA A 38 7.84 1.81 -9.54
N ALA A 39 7.70 2.50 -8.42
CA ALA A 39 6.94 3.74 -8.31
C ALA A 39 7.76 4.80 -7.56
N LEU A 40 7.62 6.05 -7.96
CA LEU A 40 8.07 7.21 -7.21
C LEU A 40 6.85 7.91 -6.62
N VAL A 41 6.89 8.16 -5.32
CA VAL A 41 5.82 8.77 -4.53
C VAL A 41 6.43 9.79 -3.56
N ASP A 42 5.62 10.72 -3.06
CA ASP A 42 6.07 11.65 -2.04
C ASP A 42 6.29 10.96 -0.68
N ILE A 43 6.99 11.67 0.21
CA ILE A 43 7.41 11.12 1.50
C ILE A 43 6.23 10.82 2.44
N ASP A 44 5.15 11.59 2.37
CA ASP A 44 3.99 11.41 3.23
C ASP A 44 3.22 10.15 2.82
N LEU A 45 3.04 9.95 1.51
CA LEU A 45 2.46 8.72 0.97
C LEU A 45 3.35 7.50 1.28
N PHE A 46 4.67 7.62 1.13
CA PHE A 46 5.61 6.56 1.50
C PHE A 46 5.48 6.17 2.98
N ASN A 47 5.46 7.15 3.89
CA ASN A 47 5.30 6.93 5.32
C ASN A 47 3.97 6.27 5.65
N ARG A 48 2.88 6.69 4.98
CA ARG A 48 1.56 6.06 5.16
C ARG A 48 1.56 4.59 4.71
N ILE A 49 2.20 4.27 3.59
CA ILE A 49 2.34 2.88 3.12
C ILE A 49 3.15 2.04 4.13
N ARG A 50 4.24 2.59 4.67
CA ARG A 50 5.05 1.92 5.70
C ARG A 50 4.26 1.71 6.99
N LEU A 51 3.49 2.69 7.41
CA LEU A 51 2.62 2.57 8.59
C LEU A 51 1.55 1.51 8.36
N LEU A 52 0.85 1.55 7.22
CA LEU A 52 -0.19 0.56 6.89
C LEU A 52 0.34 -0.88 6.96
N GLN A 53 1.55 -1.14 6.44
CA GLN A 53 2.14 -2.47 6.53
C GLN A 53 2.38 -2.87 8.00
N LYS A 54 2.96 -1.96 8.79
CA LYS A 54 3.26 -2.24 10.20
C LYS A 54 1.98 -2.46 11.02
N GLU A 55 0.98 -1.62 10.82
CA GLU A 55 -0.32 -1.74 11.50
C GLU A 55 -1.06 -3.00 11.04
N PHE A 56 -0.97 -3.36 9.76
CA PHE A 56 -1.53 -4.60 9.25
C PHE A 56 -0.89 -5.83 9.90
N ASP A 57 0.45 -5.87 9.97
CA ASP A 57 1.18 -6.96 10.62
C ASP A 57 0.78 -7.04 12.12
N HIS A 58 0.72 -5.90 12.80
CA HIS A 58 0.32 -5.81 14.21
C HIS A 58 -1.10 -6.35 14.47
N LEU A 59 -2.09 -5.90 13.68
CA LEU A 59 -3.48 -6.35 13.81
C LEU A 59 -3.62 -7.85 13.50
N THR A 60 -2.88 -8.35 12.51
CA THR A 60 -2.90 -9.77 12.15
C THR A 60 -2.32 -10.63 13.27
N ASP A 61 -1.21 -10.20 13.88
CA ASP A 61 -0.61 -10.88 15.03
C ASP A 61 -1.54 -10.88 16.26
N GLU A 62 -2.23 -9.76 16.51
CA GLU A 62 -3.20 -9.65 17.60
C GLU A 62 -4.41 -10.57 17.38
N LEU A 63 -4.96 -10.61 16.16
CA LEU A 63 -6.03 -11.53 15.78
C LEU A 63 -5.58 -13.00 15.94
N ALA A 64 -4.40 -13.35 15.44
CA ALA A 64 -3.87 -14.70 15.55
C ALA A 64 -3.69 -15.13 17.01
N THR A 65 -3.23 -14.22 17.87
CA THR A 65 -3.08 -14.46 19.31
C THR A 65 -4.44 -14.65 19.98
N THR A 66 -5.41 -13.80 19.66
CA THR A 66 -6.76 -13.82 20.25
C THR A 66 -7.51 -15.11 19.90
N TYR A 67 -7.40 -15.54 18.64
CA TYR A 67 -8.09 -16.74 18.15
C TYR A 67 -7.27 -18.04 18.28
N ALA A 68 -6.07 -18.01 18.89
CA ALA A 68 -5.15 -19.16 18.96
C ALA A 68 -5.76 -20.44 19.56
N ASN A 69 -6.75 -20.32 20.44
CA ASN A 69 -7.44 -21.45 21.09
C ASN A 69 -8.93 -21.54 20.73
N VAL A 70 -9.36 -20.79 19.72
CA VAL A 70 -10.74 -20.81 19.25
C VAL A 70 -10.84 -21.82 18.10
N ASP A 71 -11.95 -22.55 18.07
CA ASP A 71 -12.25 -23.43 16.95
C ASP A 71 -12.32 -22.64 15.64
N ALA A 72 -11.66 -23.14 14.59
CA ALA A 72 -11.46 -22.39 13.35
C ALA A 72 -12.80 -22.02 12.66
N ASP A 73 -13.81 -22.88 12.74
CA ASP A 73 -15.11 -22.61 12.12
C ASP A 73 -15.85 -21.49 12.85
N LYS A 74 -15.70 -21.42 14.18
CA LYS A 74 -16.22 -20.32 14.99
C LYS A 74 -15.48 -19.00 14.74
N ALA A 75 -14.16 -19.05 14.70
CA ALA A 75 -13.32 -17.88 14.42
C ALA A 75 -13.66 -17.28 13.04
N GLN A 76 -13.81 -18.12 12.02
CA GLN A 76 -14.17 -17.68 10.68
C GLN A 76 -15.56 -17.04 10.63
N ALA A 77 -16.56 -17.63 11.31
CA ALA A 77 -17.91 -17.07 11.35
C ALA A 77 -17.95 -15.67 12.00
N GLU A 78 -17.22 -15.47 13.10
CA GLU A 78 -17.12 -14.15 13.76
C GLU A 78 -16.43 -13.10 12.87
N ILE A 79 -15.35 -13.51 12.16
CA ILE A 79 -14.63 -12.63 11.24
C ILE A 79 -15.51 -12.23 10.05
N ASP A 80 -16.26 -13.19 9.47
CA ASP A 80 -17.15 -12.93 8.34
C ASP A 80 -18.27 -11.94 8.72
N GLU A 81 -18.86 -12.09 9.91
CA GLU A 81 -19.85 -11.13 10.43
C GLU A 81 -19.25 -9.72 10.57
N ALA A 82 -18.05 -9.61 11.14
CA ALA A 82 -17.37 -8.32 11.30
C ALA A 82 -17.05 -7.66 9.95
N ILE A 83 -16.64 -8.44 8.94
CA ILE A 83 -16.40 -7.96 7.57
C ILE A 83 -17.69 -7.41 6.96
N ASP A 84 -18.80 -8.12 7.11
CA ASP A 84 -20.08 -7.69 6.57
C ASP A 84 -20.55 -6.38 7.22
N VAL A 85 -20.39 -6.22 8.54
CA VAL A 85 -20.69 -4.94 9.22
C VAL A 85 -19.84 -3.81 8.65
N ALA A 86 -18.52 -4.01 8.53
CA ALA A 86 -17.59 -2.98 8.05
C ALA A 86 -17.82 -2.56 6.59
N ARG A 87 -18.36 -3.44 5.74
CA ARG A 87 -18.69 -3.11 4.34
C ARG A 87 -19.96 -2.28 4.19
N HIS A 88 -20.83 -2.28 5.19
CA HIS A 88 -22.12 -1.59 5.16
C HIS A 88 -22.16 -0.32 6.04
N SER A 89 -21.03 0.03 6.66
CA SER A 89 -20.82 1.25 7.47
C SER A 89 -20.08 2.34 6.69
#